data_AF-A0A1J5P721-F1
#
_entry.id   AF-A0A1J5P721-F1
#
_cell.length_a   1.000
_cell.length_b   1.000
_cell.length_c   1.000
_cell.angle_alpha   90.00
_cell.angle_beta   90.00
_cell.angle_gamma   90.00
#
_symmetry.space_group_name_H-M   'P 1'
#
loop_
_entity.id
_entity.type
_entity.pdbx_description
1 polymer ?
#
loop_
_entity_poly.entity_id
_entity_poly.type
_entity_poly.pdbx_seq_one_letter_code
_entity_poly.pdbx_strand_id
1 'polypeptide(L)'
;MGQTSWGKGLVQSVMTINRSRGLALTTARYYTPSGRCIQRDYSHGLDDYFNPDASQDGKPHGPAYKTDLGRVVYGGGGITPDILLIPPKPTDYLLNLRFRYSAFFRFAVEEKAHYGVKPGEQADDAVLDRFKAWLLDQKLPYTDKDWEANRAAMKEQLSIEMQNVTYGVEAGFKLQCEQDPVVQKALEVRPQAEELLQKKIQAPPAPAPASPAMAMNVETYN
;
A
#
# COMPACT_ATOMS: atom_id res chain seq x y z
N MET A 1 5.42 9.83 -3.27
CA MET A 1 4.44 9.21 -4.20
C MET A 1 3.64 8.14 -3.47
N GLY A 2 2.54 7.65 -4.04
CA GLY A 2 1.69 6.59 -3.47
C GLY A 2 0.26 7.07 -3.24
N GLN A 3 -0.39 6.57 -2.20
CA GLN A 3 -1.72 7.02 -1.76
C GLN A 3 -1.64 7.81 -0.45
N THR A 4 -2.66 8.61 -0.14
CA THR A 4 -2.75 9.31 1.14
C THR A 4 -2.72 8.33 2.30
N SER A 5 -1.83 8.55 3.26
CA SER A 5 -1.74 7.68 4.45
C SER A 5 -3.04 7.74 5.27
N TRP A 6 -3.30 6.72 6.09
CA TRP A 6 -4.46 6.70 6.99
C TRP A 6 -4.66 7.99 7.82
N GLY A 7 -3.57 8.53 8.37
CA GLY A 7 -3.62 9.70 9.24
C GLY A 7 -3.92 9.36 10.71
N LYS A 8 -3.36 8.27 11.24
CA LYS A 8 -3.31 8.02 12.68
C LYS A 8 -2.11 8.77 13.27
N GLY A 9 -2.39 9.87 13.94
CA GLY A 9 -1.46 10.71 14.67
C GLY A 9 -1.67 10.67 16.19
N LEU A 10 -2.33 9.65 16.74
CA LEU A 10 -2.57 9.50 18.18
C LEU A 10 -1.63 8.46 18.80
N VAL A 11 -1.15 8.73 20.01
CA VAL A 11 -0.49 7.77 20.89
C VAL A 11 -1.48 7.32 21.95
N GLN A 12 -1.65 6.01 22.09
CA GLN A 12 -2.54 5.42 23.09
C GLN A 12 -1.72 4.64 24.12
N SER A 13 -2.02 4.86 25.41
CA SER A 13 -1.49 4.10 26.53
C SER A 13 -2.57 3.21 27.11
N VAL A 14 -2.30 1.92 27.27
CA VAL A 14 -3.24 0.96 27.87
C VAL A 14 -3.01 0.88 29.37
N MET A 15 -3.99 1.31 30.15
CA MET A 15 -3.98 1.24 31.61
C MET A 15 -4.87 0.09 32.07
N THR A 16 -4.34 -0.82 32.86
CA THR A 16 -5.12 -1.91 33.45
C THR A 16 -6.04 -1.37 34.55
N ILE A 17 -7.33 -1.66 34.45
CA ILE A 17 -8.31 -1.33 35.50
C ILE A 17 -8.40 -2.50 36.48
N ASN A 18 -8.47 -3.73 35.96
CA ASN A 18 -8.45 -4.97 36.74
C ASN A 18 -7.93 -6.15 35.88
N ARG A 19 -8.02 -7.38 36.39
CA ARG A 19 -7.52 -8.60 35.71
C ARG A 19 -8.15 -8.87 34.34
N SER A 20 -9.33 -8.33 34.03
CA SER A 20 -10.06 -8.59 32.79
C SER A 20 -10.37 -7.35 31.95
N ARG A 21 -10.00 -6.14 32.41
CA ARG A 21 -10.34 -4.88 31.74
C ARG A 21 -9.14 -3.94 31.68
N GLY A 22 -8.98 -3.29 30.53
CA GLY A 22 -8.02 -2.20 30.30
C GLY A 22 -8.68 -0.99 29.64
N LEU A 23 -8.12 0.19 29.88
CA LEU A 23 -8.50 1.46 29.29
C LEU A 23 -7.42 1.88 28.31
N ALA A 24 -7.76 2.06 27.03
CA ALA A 24 -6.86 2.68 26.06
C ALA A 24 -7.09 4.20 26.09
N LEU A 25 -6.15 4.94 26.68
CA LEU A 25 -6.22 6.39 26.79
C LEU A 25 -5.28 7.05 25.76
N THR A 26 -5.79 7.99 24.98
CA THR A 26 -4.95 8.80 24.09
C THR A 26 -4.13 9.80 24.92
N THR A 27 -2.80 9.64 24.90
CA THR A 27 -1.88 10.42 25.75
C THR A 27 -1.08 11.47 24.99
N ALA A 28 -0.95 11.36 23.67
CA ALA A 28 -0.21 12.33 22.87
C ALA A 28 -0.68 12.37 21.41
N ARG A 29 -0.22 13.40 20.69
CA ARG A 29 -0.43 13.58 19.25
C ARG A 29 0.89 13.80 18.52
N TYR A 30 1.00 13.26 17.30
CA TYR A 30 2.13 13.48 16.41
C TYR A 30 1.93 14.72 15.55
N TYR A 31 2.99 15.53 15.46
CA TYR A 31 3.09 16.70 14.59
C TYR A 31 4.32 16.59 13.70
N THR A 32 4.23 17.05 12.45
CA THR A 32 5.41 17.16 11.59
C THR A 32 6.28 18.34 12.02
N PRO A 33 7.54 18.46 11.54
CA PRO A 33 8.42 19.59 11.87
C PRO A 33 7.80 20.97 11.59
N SER A 34 6.92 21.08 10.60
CA SER A 34 6.14 22.29 10.31
C SER A 34 5.00 22.59 11.31
N GLY A 35 4.89 21.88 12.44
CA GLY A 35 3.80 22.01 13.40
C GLY A 35 2.44 21.48 12.92
N ARG A 36 2.42 20.68 11.85
CA ARG A 36 1.19 20.17 11.22
C ARG A 36 0.71 18.89 11.90
N CYS A 37 -0.53 18.89 12.37
CA CYS A 37 -1.18 17.68 12.86
C CYS A 37 -1.62 16.80 11.69
N ILE A 38 -1.24 15.52 11.73
CA ILE A 38 -1.60 14.54 10.69
C ILE A 38 -2.83 13.72 11.06
N GLN A 39 -3.32 13.84 12.30
CA GLN A 39 -4.48 13.11 12.78
C GLN A 39 -5.70 13.47 11.92
N ARG A 40 -6.28 12.46 11.28
CA ARG A 40 -7.57 12.55 10.61
C ARG A 40 -8.65 12.97 11.60
N ASP A 41 -9.58 13.79 11.16
CA ASP A 41 -10.73 14.14 11.99
C ASP A 41 -11.60 12.90 12.22
N TYR A 42 -12.09 12.77 13.45
CA TYR A 42 -12.97 11.70 13.91
C TYR A 42 -14.11 12.27 14.79
N SER A 43 -14.32 13.60 14.73
CA SER A 43 -15.38 14.30 15.44
C SER A 43 -16.79 13.82 15.07
N HIS A 44 -16.95 13.33 13.84
CA HIS A 44 -18.21 12.80 13.31
C HIS A 44 -18.43 11.31 13.60
N GLY A 45 -17.53 10.69 14.36
CA GLY A 45 -17.63 9.31 14.79
C GLY A 45 -16.51 8.43 14.24
N LEU A 46 -16.47 7.19 14.74
CA LEU A 46 -15.46 6.21 14.35
C LEU A 46 -15.71 5.63 12.95
N ASP A 47 -16.94 5.68 12.44
CA ASP A 47 -17.26 5.11 11.12
C ASP A 47 -16.53 5.88 10.00
N ASP A 48 -16.62 7.21 10.00
CA ASP A 48 -15.87 8.09 9.08
C ASP A 48 -14.35 7.92 9.22
N TYR A 49 -13.88 7.53 10.40
CA TYR A 49 -12.47 7.28 10.67
C TYR A 49 -12.00 5.93 10.10
N PHE A 50 -12.81 4.87 10.22
CA PHE A 50 -12.49 3.51 9.76
C PHE A 50 -12.83 3.26 8.29
N ASN A 51 -13.76 4.03 7.74
CA ASN A 51 -14.18 3.93 6.35
C ASN A 51 -13.93 5.27 5.64
N PRO A 52 -12.68 5.77 5.59
CA PRO A 52 -12.40 6.99 4.88
C PRO A 52 -12.65 6.76 3.39
N ASP A 53 -13.43 7.63 2.75
CA ASP A 53 -13.61 7.61 1.30
C ASP A 53 -12.24 7.58 0.60
N ALA A 54 -11.88 6.43 0.03
CA ALA A 54 -10.61 6.21 -0.66
C ALA A 54 -10.47 7.12 -1.90
N SER A 55 -11.59 7.72 -2.33
CA SER A 55 -11.73 8.65 -3.44
C SER A 55 -11.62 10.12 -3.04
N GLN A 56 -11.19 10.48 -1.82
CA GLN A 56 -10.90 11.89 -1.57
C GLN A 56 -9.79 12.33 -2.52
N ASP A 57 -10.13 13.28 -3.40
CA ASP A 57 -9.43 13.83 -4.58
C ASP A 57 -8.02 14.40 -4.32
N GLY A 58 -7.32 13.94 -3.28
CA GLY A 58 -6.09 14.53 -2.77
C GLY A 58 -6.29 15.95 -2.23
N LYS A 59 -7.53 16.48 -2.21
CA LYS A 59 -7.84 17.83 -1.76
C LYS A 59 -7.74 17.90 -0.25
N PRO A 60 -6.76 18.63 0.28
CA PRO A 60 -6.58 18.66 1.72
C PRO A 60 -7.58 19.63 2.35
N HIS A 61 -8.21 19.21 3.45
CA HIS A 61 -9.32 19.95 4.05
C HIS A 61 -8.94 20.73 5.33
N GLY A 62 -7.75 20.53 5.88
CA GLY A 62 -7.32 21.23 7.10
C GLY A 62 -6.46 22.48 6.85
N PRO A 63 -5.94 23.09 7.92
CA PRO A 63 -5.16 24.32 7.85
C PRO A 63 -3.91 24.18 6.97
N ALA A 64 -3.53 25.25 6.30
CA ALA A 64 -2.30 25.30 5.50
C ALA A 64 -1.06 25.54 6.40
N TYR A 65 0.00 24.79 6.11
CA TYR A 65 1.32 24.85 6.72
C TYR A 65 2.37 24.93 5.61
N LYS A 66 3.61 25.29 5.97
CA LYS A 66 4.74 25.30 5.04
C LYS A 66 5.80 24.32 5.48
N THR A 67 6.30 23.55 4.53
CA THR A 67 7.53 22.75 4.71
C THR A 67 8.75 23.66 4.79
N ASP A 68 9.90 23.11 5.19
CA ASP A 68 11.17 23.83 5.29
C ASP A 68 11.61 24.51 3.99
N LEU A 69 11.20 23.96 2.83
CA LEU A 69 11.46 24.54 1.50
C LEU A 69 10.28 25.39 0.98
N GLY A 70 9.35 25.78 1.86
CA GLY A 70 8.26 26.71 1.55
C GLY A 70 7.04 26.10 0.85
N ARG A 71 7.07 24.81 0.49
CA ARG A 71 5.91 24.12 -0.12
C ARG A 71 4.73 24.11 0.85
N VAL A 72 3.55 24.49 0.34
CA VAL A 72 2.30 24.44 1.09
C VAL A 72 1.83 22.99 1.23
N VAL A 73 1.47 22.63 2.45
CA VAL A 73 0.98 21.32 2.87
C VAL A 73 -0.15 21.56 3.87
N TYR A 74 -1.06 20.62 4.01
CA TYR A 74 -2.27 20.86 4.78
C TYR A 74 -2.43 19.81 5.89
N GLY A 75 -2.93 20.24 7.04
CA GLY A 75 -3.22 19.37 8.17
C GLY A 75 -4.50 18.56 7.99
N GLY A 76 -4.70 17.59 8.86
CA GLY A 76 -5.89 16.74 8.86
C GLY A 76 -5.92 15.73 7.71
N GLY A 77 -6.12 14.45 8.03
CA GLY A 77 -6.34 13.40 7.02
C GLY A 77 -5.08 12.65 6.56
N GLY A 78 -3.96 12.79 7.27
CA GLY A 78 -2.71 12.07 7.00
C GLY A 78 -1.70 12.83 6.14
N ILE A 79 -0.82 12.07 5.48
CA ILE A 79 0.19 12.57 4.54
C ILE A 79 -0.30 12.33 3.11
N THR A 80 -0.66 13.40 2.41
CA THR A 80 -0.97 13.37 0.98
C THR A 80 0.34 13.32 0.18
N PRO A 81 0.49 12.37 -0.76
CA PRO A 81 1.69 12.28 -1.60
C PRO A 81 1.69 13.35 -2.69
N ASP A 82 2.87 13.80 -3.10
CA ASP A 82 3.02 14.75 -4.21
C ASP A 82 2.64 14.14 -5.57
N ILE A 83 2.82 12.83 -5.69
CA ILE A 83 2.48 12.05 -6.89
C ILE A 83 1.53 10.96 -6.43
N LEU A 84 0.24 11.12 -6.76
CA LEU A 84 -0.78 10.14 -6.47
C LEU A 84 -0.58 8.93 -7.39
N LEU A 85 -0.47 7.76 -6.78
CA LEU A 85 -0.30 6.49 -7.46
C LEU A 85 -1.06 5.44 -6.66
N ILE A 86 -2.24 5.07 -7.17
CA ILE A 86 -3.12 4.08 -6.55
C ILE A 86 -3.01 2.82 -7.41
N PRO A 87 -2.37 1.74 -6.92
CA PRO A 87 -2.33 0.49 -7.67
C PRO A 87 -3.76 -0.05 -7.84
N PRO A 88 -4.07 -0.66 -9.00
CA PRO A 88 -5.38 -1.25 -9.20
C PRO A 88 -5.62 -2.33 -8.15
N LYS A 89 -6.82 -2.34 -7.56
CA LYS A 89 -7.21 -3.41 -6.64
C LYS A 89 -7.41 -4.70 -7.44
N PRO A 90 -6.81 -5.83 -7.03
CA PRO A 90 -7.08 -7.10 -7.68
C PRO A 90 -8.56 -7.46 -7.50
N THR A 91 -9.11 -8.16 -8.50
CA THR A 91 -10.48 -8.68 -8.43
C THR A 91 -10.57 -9.82 -7.41
N ASP A 92 -11.77 -10.06 -6.87
CA ASP A 92 -12.02 -11.20 -6.00
C ASP A 92 -11.68 -12.54 -6.67
N TYR A 93 -11.82 -12.62 -7.99
CA TYR A 93 -11.41 -13.78 -8.78
C TYR A 93 -9.92 -14.05 -8.63
N LEU A 94 -9.07 -13.05 -8.90
CA LEU A 94 -7.61 -13.17 -8.73
C LEU A 94 -7.21 -13.48 -7.29
N LEU A 95 -7.84 -12.81 -6.32
CA LEU A 95 -7.57 -13.04 -4.90
C LEU A 95 -7.90 -14.47 -4.49
N ASN A 96 -9.02 -15.02 -4.96
CA ASN A 96 -9.39 -16.40 -4.68
C ASN A 96 -8.43 -17.39 -5.33
N LEU A 97 -8.07 -17.19 -6.61
CA LEU A 97 -7.06 -18.02 -7.27
C LEU A 97 -5.73 -18.00 -6.51
N ARG A 98 -5.29 -16.84 -6.03
CA ARG A 98 -4.02 -16.69 -5.31
C ARG A 98 -4.06 -17.27 -3.89
N PHE A 99 -5.01 -16.85 -3.07
CA PHE A 99 -4.98 -17.12 -1.62
C PHE A 99 -5.87 -18.28 -1.20
N ARG A 100 -7.06 -18.43 -1.80
CA ARG A 100 -8.01 -19.49 -1.42
C ARG A 100 -7.63 -20.83 -2.04
N TYR A 101 -7.25 -20.82 -3.31
CA TYR A 101 -6.97 -22.05 -4.08
C TYR A 101 -5.48 -22.33 -4.26
N SER A 102 -4.62 -21.34 -3.99
CA SER A 102 -3.17 -21.39 -4.27
C SER A 102 -2.88 -21.84 -5.71
N ALA A 103 -3.77 -21.46 -6.65
CA ALA A 103 -3.82 -21.98 -8.01
C ALA A 103 -2.53 -21.69 -8.77
N PHE A 104 -2.02 -20.46 -8.71
CA PHE A 104 -0.80 -20.06 -9.40
C PHE A 104 0.43 -20.84 -8.94
N PHE A 105 0.60 -20.99 -7.62
CA PHE A 105 1.70 -21.75 -7.05
C PHE A 105 1.62 -23.24 -7.43
N ARG A 106 0.44 -23.85 -7.25
CA ARG A 106 0.22 -25.27 -7.56
C ARG A 106 0.45 -25.57 -9.03
N PHE A 107 -0.09 -24.73 -9.92
CA PHE A 107 0.15 -24.84 -11.35
C PHE A 107 1.62 -24.65 -11.70
N ALA A 108 2.30 -23.64 -11.13
CA ALA A 108 3.71 -23.39 -11.41
C ALA A 108 4.61 -24.59 -11.07
N VAL A 109 4.30 -25.34 -10.01
CA VAL A 109 5.01 -26.59 -9.67
C VAL A 109 4.84 -27.65 -10.76
N GLU A 110 3.63 -27.85 -11.28
CA GLU A 110 3.36 -28.81 -12.36
C GLU A 110 3.96 -28.36 -13.70
N GLU A 111 3.82 -27.08 -14.02
CA GLU A 111 4.38 -26.46 -15.22
C GLU A 111 5.90 -26.63 -15.28
N LYS A 112 6.59 -26.36 -14.15
CA LYS A 112 8.02 -26.62 -14.00
C LYS A 112 8.36 -28.09 -14.22
N ALA A 113 7.56 -29.02 -13.70
CA ALA A 113 7.83 -30.44 -13.81
C ALA A 113 7.70 -30.94 -15.26
N HIS A 114 6.77 -30.38 -16.04
CA HIS A 114 6.50 -30.82 -17.41
C HIS A 114 7.35 -30.10 -18.47
N TYR A 115 7.55 -28.79 -18.33
CA TYR A 115 8.18 -27.96 -19.37
C TYR A 115 9.52 -27.35 -18.95
N GLY A 116 9.81 -27.34 -17.65
CA GLY A 116 10.91 -26.55 -17.08
C GLY A 116 10.62 -25.04 -17.13
N VAL A 117 11.44 -24.26 -16.43
CA VAL A 117 11.36 -22.79 -16.41
C VAL A 117 12.76 -22.21 -16.49
N LYS A 118 13.01 -21.30 -17.42
CA LYS A 118 14.29 -20.59 -17.56
C LYS A 118 14.34 -19.36 -16.63
N PRO A 119 15.53 -18.89 -16.23
CA PRO A 119 15.65 -17.71 -15.39
C PRO A 119 15.06 -16.49 -16.10
N GLY A 120 14.17 -15.76 -15.42
CA GLY A 120 13.50 -14.57 -15.97
C GLY A 120 12.45 -14.85 -17.05
N GLU A 121 12.12 -16.12 -17.30
CA GLU A 121 11.02 -16.51 -18.17
C GLU A 121 9.68 -15.99 -17.64
N GLN A 122 8.89 -15.42 -18.54
CA GLN A 122 7.55 -14.91 -18.28
C GLN A 122 6.52 -15.78 -18.96
N ALA A 123 5.35 -15.90 -18.34
CA ALA A 123 4.23 -16.64 -18.87
C ALA A 123 3.68 -15.97 -20.15
N ASP A 124 3.64 -16.74 -21.23
CA ASP A 124 3.05 -16.34 -22.50
C ASP A 124 1.59 -16.82 -22.62
N ASP A 125 1.02 -16.70 -23.82
CA ASP A 125 -0.34 -17.21 -24.07
C ASP A 125 -0.44 -18.73 -23.95
N ALA A 126 0.62 -19.47 -24.28
CA ALA A 126 0.62 -20.92 -24.20
C ALA A 126 0.61 -21.41 -22.74
N VAL A 127 1.39 -20.77 -21.86
CA VAL A 127 1.35 -21.03 -20.41
C VAL A 127 -0.04 -20.70 -19.86
N LEU A 128 -0.63 -19.59 -20.30
CA LEU A 128 -1.95 -19.18 -19.84
C LEU A 128 -3.06 -20.14 -20.30
N ASP A 129 -2.98 -20.67 -21.52
CA ASP A 129 -3.92 -21.67 -22.03
C ASP A 129 -3.79 -23.02 -21.27
N ARG A 130 -2.56 -23.42 -20.93
CA ARG A 130 -2.32 -24.59 -20.04
C ARG A 130 -2.88 -24.35 -18.65
N PHE A 131 -2.70 -23.16 -18.10
CA PHE A 131 -3.29 -22.79 -16.81
C PHE A 131 -4.81 -22.87 -16.86
N LYS A 132 -5.46 -22.43 -17.94
CA LYS A 132 -6.91 -22.57 -18.14
C LYS A 132 -7.33 -24.03 -18.10
N ALA A 133 -6.65 -24.89 -18.85
CA ALA A 133 -6.94 -26.33 -18.88
C ALA A 133 -6.78 -26.95 -17.47
N TRP A 134 -5.73 -26.56 -16.75
CA TRP A 134 -5.48 -27.00 -15.38
C TRP A 134 -6.58 -26.55 -14.41
N LEU A 135 -7.04 -25.29 -14.49
CA LEU A 135 -8.16 -24.81 -13.66
C LEU A 135 -9.43 -25.64 -13.85
N LEU A 136 -9.74 -26.00 -15.10
CA LEU A 136 -10.91 -26.83 -15.45
C LEU A 136 -10.78 -28.25 -14.90
N ASP A 137 -9.60 -28.87 -15.04
CA ASP A 137 -9.32 -30.19 -14.47
C ASP A 137 -9.45 -30.20 -12.94
N GLN A 138 -8.92 -29.16 -12.28
CA GLN A 138 -9.01 -28.96 -10.84
C GLN A 138 -10.41 -28.54 -10.36
N LYS A 139 -11.38 -28.38 -11.28
CA LYS A 139 -12.76 -27.96 -11.01
C LYS A 139 -12.84 -26.64 -10.24
N LEU A 140 -11.92 -25.71 -10.52
CA LEU A 140 -11.89 -24.39 -9.90
C LEU A 140 -12.85 -23.43 -10.62
N PRO A 141 -13.40 -22.41 -9.91
CA PRO A 141 -14.30 -21.44 -10.53
C PRO A 141 -13.65 -20.75 -11.74
N TYR A 142 -14.43 -20.65 -12.81
CA TYR A 142 -14.01 -20.06 -14.08
C TYR A 142 -15.21 -19.42 -14.77
N THR A 143 -15.06 -18.18 -15.25
CA THR A 143 -15.98 -17.55 -16.21
C THR A 143 -15.18 -16.84 -17.29
N ASP A 144 -15.69 -16.79 -18.52
CA ASP A 144 -15.00 -16.09 -19.62
C ASP A 144 -14.81 -14.61 -19.32
N LYS A 145 -15.78 -13.99 -18.63
CA LYS A 145 -15.70 -12.60 -18.20
C LYS A 145 -14.53 -12.37 -17.24
N ASP A 146 -14.40 -13.19 -16.20
CA ASP A 146 -13.31 -13.08 -15.23
C ASP A 146 -11.97 -13.40 -15.86
N TRP A 147 -11.93 -14.38 -16.76
CA TRP A 147 -10.73 -14.77 -17.47
C TRP A 147 -10.17 -13.62 -18.31
N GLU A 148 -10.99 -13.05 -19.19
CA GLU A 148 -10.57 -11.97 -20.09
C GLU A 148 -10.21 -10.69 -19.31
N ALA A 149 -10.97 -10.35 -18.28
CA ALA A 149 -10.71 -9.17 -17.45
C ALA A 149 -9.38 -9.26 -16.68
N ASN A 150 -8.86 -10.47 -16.41
CA ASN A 150 -7.69 -10.68 -15.56
C ASN A 150 -6.50 -11.29 -16.31
N ARG A 151 -6.55 -11.46 -17.64
CA ARG A 151 -5.50 -12.12 -18.45
C ARG A 151 -4.09 -11.60 -18.16
N ALA A 152 -3.90 -10.28 -18.15
CA ALA A 152 -2.58 -9.66 -17.92
C ALA A 152 -2.06 -9.95 -16.50
N ALA A 153 -2.89 -9.74 -15.48
CA ALA A 153 -2.54 -9.99 -14.09
C ALA A 153 -2.29 -11.48 -13.81
N MET A 154 -3.00 -12.40 -14.48
CA MET A 154 -2.73 -13.82 -14.38
C MET A 154 -1.38 -14.19 -14.98
N LYS A 155 -1.01 -13.65 -16.15
CA LYS A 155 0.32 -13.87 -16.75
C LYS A 155 1.43 -13.35 -15.83
N GLU A 156 1.28 -12.16 -15.26
CA GLU A 156 2.23 -11.60 -14.30
C GLU A 156 2.40 -12.53 -13.09
N GLN A 157 1.28 -12.93 -12.46
CA GLN A 157 1.32 -13.79 -11.28
C GLN A 157 1.90 -15.19 -11.60
N LEU A 158 1.57 -15.76 -12.76
CA LEU A 158 2.15 -17.02 -13.22
C LEU A 158 3.67 -16.90 -13.41
N SER A 159 4.12 -15.81 -14.04
CA SER A 159 5.55 -15.55 -14.24
C SER A 159 6.29 -15.50 -12.90
N ILE A 160 5.73 -14.77 -11.91
CA ILE A 160 6.30 -14.66 -10.57
C ILE A 160 6.37 -16.04 -9.90
N GLU A 161 5.28 -16.82 -9.93
CA GLU A 161 5.28 -18.14 -9.27
C GLU A 161 6.21 -19.15 -9.96
N MET A 162 6.28 -19.14 -11.29
CA MET A 162 7.22 -19.97 -12.06
C MET A 162 8.68 -19.70 -11.67
N GLN A 163 9.03 -18.42 -11.48
CA GLN A 163 10.35 -18.03 -10.98
C GLN A 163 10.54 -18.45 -9.50
N ASN A 164 9.53 -18.25 -8.64
CA ASN A 164 9.59 -18.64 -7.23
C ASN A 164 9.87 -20.13 -7.04
N VAL A 165 9.12 -21.00 -7.74
CA VAL A 165 9.23 -22.46 -7.58
C VAL A 165 10.51 -23.03 -8.18
N THR A 166 11.17 -22.29 -9.07
CA THR A 166 12.35 -22.76 -9.80
C THR A 166 13.65 -22.19 -9.22
N TYR A 167 13.68 -20.89 -8.93
CA TYR A 167 14.87 -20.14 -8.55
C TYR A 167 14.78 -19.49 -7.17
N GLY A 168 13.67 -19.70 -6.46
CA GLY A 168 13.43 -19.14 -5.13
C GLY A 168 12.71 -17.80 -5.15
N VAL A 169 12.23 -17.40 -3.98
CA VAL A 169 11.38 -16.22 -3.78
C VAL A 169 12.02 -14.91 -4.22
N GLU A 170 13.35 -14.80 -4.16
CA GLU A 170 14.08 -13.61 -4.60
C GLU A 170 13.97 -13.39 -6.11
N ALA A 171 13.93 -14.48 -6.90
CA ALA A 171 13.81 -14.39 -8.35
C ALA A 171 12.44 -13.87 -8.79
N GLY A 172 11.36 -14.37 -8.19
CA GLY A 172 10.02 -13.85 -8.44
C GLY A 172 9.82 -12.43 -7.90
N PHE A 173 10.40 -12.10 -6.74
CA PHE A 173 10.38 -10.75 -6.21
C PHE A 173 11.08 -9.74 -7.15
N LYS A 174 12.20 -10.12 -7.76
CA LYS A 174 12.88 -9.28 -8.74
C LYS A 174 11.98 -8.97 -9.94
N LEU A 175 11.31 -9.97 -10.50
CA LEU A 175 10.38 -9.79 -11.61
C LEU A 175 9.22 -8.88 -11.22
N GLN A 176 8.68 -9.06 -10.01
CA GLN A 176 7.64 -8.20 -9.47
C GLN A 176 8.11 -6.74 -9.39
N CYS A 177 9.30 -6.47 -8.88
CA CYS A 177 9.85 -5.12 -8.82
C CYS A 177 10.09 -4.49 -10.20
N GLU A 178 10.47 -5.29 -11.20
CA GLU A 178 10.66 -4.81 -12.58
C GLU A 178 9.34 -4.34 -13.21
N GLN A 179 8.21 -4.92 -12.82
CA GLN A 179 6.89 -4.61 -13.39
C GLN A 179 6.06 -3.67 -12.51
N ASP A 180 6.41 -3.52 -11.23
CA ASP A 180 5.65 -2.73 -10.26
C ASP A 180 5.61 -1.23 -10.65
N PRO A 181 4.40 -0.66 -10.90
CA PRO A 181 4.25 0.75 -11.28
C PRO A 181 4.81 1.74 -10.25
N VAL A 182 4.79 1.39 -8.97
CA VAL A 182 5.38 2.19 -7.88
C VAL A 182 6.88 2.19 -8.04
N VAL A 183 7.51 1.04 -8.22
CA VAL A 183 8.97 0.96 -8.42
C VAL A 183 9.39 1.72 -9.67
N GLN A 184 8.68 1.56 -10.79
CA GLN A 184 8.97 2.29 -12.03
C GLN A 184 8.86 3.80 -11.83
N LYS A 185 7.81 4.27 -11.15
CA LYS A 185 7.65 5.69 -10.87
C LYS A 185 8.72 6.23 -9.92
N ALA A 186 9.17 5.44 -8.94
CA ALA A 186 10.28 5.81 -8.05
C ALA A 186 11.57 6.08 -8.83
N LEU A 187 11.90 5.21 -9.79
CA LEU A 187 13.09 5.37 -10.62
C LEU A 187 13.03 6.64 -11.46
N GLU A 188 11.86 6.96 -12.01
CA GLU A 188 11.63 8.18 -12.78
C GLU A 188 11.84 9.46 -11.94
N VAL A 189 11.35 9.48 -10.69
CA VAL A 189 11.33 10.70 -9.86
C VAL A 189 12.55 10.82 -8.93
N ARG A 190 13.44 9.81 -8.91
CA ARG A 190 14.64 9.80 -8.07
C ARG A 190 15.52 11.06 -8.25
N PRO A 191 15.81 11.54 -9.47
CA PRO A 191 16.63 12.74 -9.64
C PRO A 191 16.02 13.99 -8.99
N GLN A 192 14.69 14.14 -9.04
CA GLN A 192 13.99 15.23 -8.39
C GLN A 192 14.12 15.15 -6.85
N ALA A 193 14.05 13.94 -6.29
CA ALA A 193 14.25 13.72 -4.87
C ALA A 193 15.68 14.08 -4.42
N GLU A 194 16.69 13.72 -5.22
CA GLU A 194 18.09 14.09 -4.99
C GLU A 194 18.27 15.62 -5.01
N GLU A 195 17.67 16.31 -5.98
CA GLU A 195 17.72 17.78 -6.07
C GLU A 195 17.08 18.45 -4.84
N LEU A 196 15.93 17.95 -4.38
CA LEU A 196 15.26 18.46 -3.18
C LEU A 196 16.11 18.27 -1.92
N LEU A 197 16.78 17.13 -1.80
CA LEU A 197 17.70 16.86 -0.69
C LEU A 197 18.87 17.84 -0.70
N GLN A 198 19.49 18.08 -1.86
CA GLN A 198 20.58 19.04 -2.00
C GLN A 198 20.15 20.47 -1.63
N LYS A 199 18.98 20.91 -2.10
CA LYS A 199 18.40 22.21 -1.71
C LYS A 199 18.19 22.30 -0.21
N LYS A 200 17.74 21.23 0.44
CA LYS A 200 17.52 21.20 1.89
C LYS A 200 18.83 21.28 2.68
N ILE A 201 19.90 20.62 2.22
CA ILE A 201 21.22 20.69 2.86
C ILE A 201 21.80 22.12 2.79
N GLN A 202 21.54 22.84 1.70
CA GLN A 202 22.03 24.21 1.50
C GLN A 202 21.16 25.27 2.19
N ALA A 203 19.91 24.95 2.53
CA ALA A 203 18.99 25.90 3.15
C ALA A 203 19.35 26.14 4.64
N PRO A 204 19.20 27.38 5.14
CA PRO A 204 19.34 27.66 6.57
C PRO A 204 18.31 26.86 7.40
N PRO A 205 18.60 26.58 8.68
CA PRO A 205 17.67 25.85 9.53
C PRO A 205 16.34 26.59 9.65
N ALA A 206 15.25 25.86 9.50
CA ALA A 206 13.91 26.42 9.66
C ALA A 206 13.71 26.84 11.13
N PRO A 207 12.96 27.93 11.39
CA PRO A 207 12.62 28.33 12.77
C PRO A 207 11.85 27.22 13.47
N ALA A 208 12.10 27.04 14.77
CA ALA A 208 11.43 26.02 15.57
C ALA A 208 9.90 26.22 15.54
N PRO A 209 9.10 25.14 15.37
CA PRO A 209 7.65 25.27 15.39
C PRO A 209 7.17 25.71 16.78
N ALA A 210 6.14 26.56 16.82
CA ALA A 210 5.46 26.90 18.07
C ALA A 210 4.80 25.65 18.67
N SER A 211 5.01 25.38 19.97
CA SER A 211 4.36 24.27 20.66
C SER A 211 2.84 24.42 20.63
N PRO A 212 2.09 23.43 20.11
CA PRO A 212 0.63 23.43 20.22
C PRO A 212 0.20 23.17 21.67
N ALA A 213 -0.87 23.83 22.11
CA ALA A 213 -1.46 23.61 23.43
C ALA A 213 -2.00 22.16 23.55
N MET A 214 -1.70 21.47 24.66
CA MET A 214 -2.23 20.13 24.93
C MET A 214 -3.73 20.21 25.25
N ALA A 215 -4.56 19.52 24.47
CA ALA A 215 -5.93 19.17 24.85
C ALA A 215 -5.98 17.68 25.21
N MET A 216 -6.31 17.35 26.46
CA MET A 216 -6.55 15.97 26.91
C MET A 216 -7.97 15.54 26.54
N ASN A 217 -8.11 14.51 25.71
CA ASN A 217 -9.38 13.83 25.44
C ASN A 217 -9.33 12.44 26.10
N VAL A 218 -10.26 12.17 27.02
CA VAL A 218 -10.41 10.86 27.69
C VAL A 218 -11.53 10.09 26.96
N GLU A 219 -11.19 8.95 26.37
CA GLU A 219 -12.15 8.05 25.72
C GLU A 219 -12.40 6.84 26.63
N THR A 220 -13.66 6.44 26.79
CA THR A 220 -14.05 5.22 27.52
C THR A 220 -14.66 4.23 26.53
N TYR A 221 -14.26 2.96 26.61
CA TYR A 221 -14.79 1.88 25.79
C TYR A 221 -15.80 1.07 26.62
N ASN A 222 -17.00 0.84 26.07
CA ASN A 222 -18.00 -0.10 26.60
C ASN A 222 -17.93 -1.42 25.85
#